data_AF-A0A938I8X2-F1
#
_entry.id   AF-A0A938I8X2-F1
#
_cell.length_a   1.000
_cell.length_b   1.000
_cell.length_c   1.000
_cell.angle_alpha   90.00
_cell.angle_beta   90.00
_cell.angle_gamma   90.00
#
_symmetry.space_group_name_H-M   'P 1'
#
loop_
_entity.id
_entity.type
_entity.pdbx_description
1 polymer ?
#
loop_
_entity_poly.entity_id
_entity_poly.type
_entity_poly.pdbx_seq_one_letter_code
_entity_poly.pdbx_strand_id
1 'polypeptide(L)'
;MRHIRIVLWFSVFLSAAARVNAADEWIDLLPATEPSKHRVQGMWTKSSDGLVTDAATGSRILLPIKPVGEYDFRVTFTRRTGRHSIGLFFVAGGKQAAYEVDAWGQHLAGIQDIKGQPITSNPTRVTDQALENGRKYTAEVRVRRDKVEGFLDDKLLTTHRTDGSDLSLSNLWRMPDQQSLGLGAWESETIFHSVAVRRVSGEVALATTSTTPTPRPLPVPGAKSSTTKSTSKSDNSSAKAATKSATSAGRAPRVLLVIANQHFFYREYSEPKQELERAGIAVEVAAGRKSPCRPHQGTGEGADGGVVNPDLAIADADASRYDAILFSGGWGSSMYQFAFQGSYQNTAYNGERSVKEAVNKLINSFIQQDKYVCALCHGTTVLAWARVNGRSPLAGKQATGPTIVGPAGNYPGHRGSSPPNSRWHAETNGARMVAPNSVGDQSTLADDVVIDGKIMTGQDDPTAREMGRQLARALLSARQTTK
;
A
#
# COMPACT_ATOMS: atom_id res chain seq x y z
N MET A 1 -79.16 4.00 -30.24
CA MET A 1 -77.86 4.42 -30.84
C MET A 1 -77.03 5.09 -29.76
N ARG A 2 -75.71 4.86 -29.83
CA ARG A 2 -74.75 4.85 -28.72
C ARG A 2 -74.56 6.20 -28.01
N HIS A 3 -74.60 6.17 -26.68
CA HIS A 3 -74.01 7.17 -25.80
C HIS A 3 -72.52 6.87 -25.62
N ILE A 4 -71.66 7.84 -25.87
CA ILE A 4 -70.23 7.80 -25.50
C ILE A 4 -69.98 9.00 -24.58
N ARG A 5 -69.89 8.72 -23.28
CA ARG A 5 -69.29 9.62 -22.29
C ARG A 5 -67.81 9.27 -22.20
N ILE A 6 -66.95 10.21 -22.58
CA ILE A 6 -65.49 10.11 -22.37
C ILE A 6 -65.24 10.51 -20.91
N VAL A 7 -64.90 9.52 -20.09
CA VAL A 7 -64.40 9.73 -18.72
C VAL A 7 -62.88 9.67 -18.81
N LEU A 8 -62.20 10.80 -18.59
CA LEU A 8 -60.75 10.82 -18.40
C LEU A 8 -60.42 10.17 -17.04
N TRP A 9 -59.75 9.02 -17.09
CA TRP A 9 -59.07 8.45 -15.94
C TRP A 9 -57.70 9.13 -15.78
N PHE A 10 -57.56 9.96 -14.75
CA PHE A 10 -56.24 10.32 -14.22
C PHE A 10 -55.76 9.18 -13.33
N SER A 11 -54.90 8.32 -13.86
CA SER A 11 -54.16 7.35 -13.06
C SER A 11 -53.11 8.08 -12.22
N VAL A 12 -53.47 8.42 -10.99
CA VAL A 12 -52.51 8.79 -9.95
C VAL A 12 -51.79 7.51 -9.54
N PHE A 13 -50.59 7.29 -10.06
CA PHE A 13 -49.66 6.31 -9.48
C PHE A 13 -49.13 6.89 -8.16
N LEU A 14 -49.88 6.64 -7.07
CA LEU A 14 -49.30 6.75 -5.73
C LEU A 14 -48.34 5.57 -5.58
N SER A 15 -47.04 5.87 -5.54
CA SER A 15 -45.98 4.92 -5.23
C SER A 15 -46.23 4.33 -3.84
N ALA A 16 -46.83 3.14 -3.79
CA ALA A 16 -46.80 2.31 -2.60
C ALA A 16 -45.41 1.69 -2.53
N ALA A 17 -44.49 2.37 -1.84
CA ALA A 17 -43.29 1.70 -1.34
C ALA A 17 -43.76 0.50 -0.53
N ALA A 18 -43.53 -0.71 -1.05
CA ALA A 18 -43.82 -1.95 -0.36
C ALA A 18 -43.06 -1.93 0.97
N ARG A 19 -43.76 -1.65 2.07
CA ARG A 19 -43.25 -1.87 3.42
C ARG A 19 -43.21 -3.37 3.62
N VAL A 20 -42.07 -3.98 3.31
CA VAL A 20 -41.82 -5.38 3.63
C VAL A 20 -41.77 -5.49 5.16
N ASN A 21 -42.78 -6.13 5.72
CA ASN A 21 -42.88 -6.45 7.13
C ASN A 21 -42.04 -7.71 7.40
N ALA A 22 -40.70 -7.57 7.41
CA ALA A 22 -39.75 -8.67 7.60
C ALA A 22 -38.88 -8.46 8.84
N ALA A 23 -39.46 -8.58 10.03
CA ALA A 23 -38.68 -9.11 11.14
C ALA A 23 -38.53 -10.62 10.87
N ASP A 24 -37.30 -11.14 10.89
CA ASP A 24 -36.91 -12.57 10.83
C ASP A 24 -36.37 -13.17 9.52
N GLU A 25 -36.53 -12.55 8.34
CA GLU A 25 -35.98 -13.09 7.09
C GLU A 25 -34.57 -12.56 6.78
N TRP A 26 -33.71 -13.42 6.22
CA TRP A 26 -32.39 -13.04 5.72
C TRP A 26 -32.51 -12.36 4.36
N ILE A 27 -32.05 -11.12 4.27
CA ILE A 27 -31.99 -10.33 3.05
C ILE A 27 -30.63 -10.57 2.39
N ASP A 28 -30.62 -11.17 1.20
CA ASP A 28 -29.40 -11.31 0.38
C ASP A 28 -29.02 -9.98 -0.28
N LEU A 29 -27.77 -9.58 -0.07
CA LEU A 29 -27.21 -8.30 -0.51
C LEU A 29 -26.42 -8.43 -1.82
N LEU A 30 -26.08 -9.65 -2.25
CA LEU A 30 -25.34 -9.84 -3.50
C LEU A 30 -26.10 -9.33 -4.72
N PRO A 31 -27.42 -9.54 -4.90
CA PRO A 31 -28.16 -9.04 -6.06
C PRO A 31 -28.03 -7.51 -6.22
N ALA A 32 -28.17 -6.76 -5.12
CA ALA A 32 -28.08 -5.30 -5.11
C ALA A 32 -26.64 -4.77 -5.18
N THR A 33 -25.63 -5.56 -4.81
CA THR A 33 -24.24 -5.11 -4.77
C THR A 33 -23.64 -5.03 -6.18
N GLU A 34 -23.52 -3.82 -6.73
CA GLU A 34 -22.86 -3.58 -8.02
C GLU A 34 -21.38 -3.18 -7.86
N PRO A 35 -20.41 -4.01 -8.31
CA PRO A 35 -18.98 -3.67 -8.18
C PRO A 35 -18.55 -2.36 -8.85
N SER A 36 -19.20 -1.98 -9.95
CA SER A 36 -18.93 -0.72 -10.64
C SER A 36 -19.30 0.52 -9.81
N LYS A 37 -20.25 0.39 -8.88
CA LYS A 37 -20.75 1.49 -8.03
C LYS A 37 -20.18 1.44 -6.62
N HIS A 38 -20.07 0.25 -6.05
CA HIS A 38 -19.81 0.08 -4.62
C HIS A 38 -18.36 -0.25 -4.28
N ARG A 39 -17.52 -0.64 -5.26
CA ARG A 39 -16.12 -0.94 -4.98
C ARG A 39 -15.44 0.29 -4.36
N VAL A 40 -14.61 0.03 -3.36
CA VAL A 40 -13.77 1.07 -2.75
C VAL A 40 -12.32 0.84 -3.16
N GLN A 41 -11.84 -0.41 -3.05
CA GLN A 41 -10.47 -0.80 -3.40
C GLN A 41 -10.41 -2.27 -3.81
N GLY A 42 -9.44 -2.63 -4.65
CA GLY A 42 -9.32 -3.96 -5.25
C GLY A 42 -10.22 -4.16 -6.47
N MET A 43 -10.00 -5.25 -7.18
CA MET A 43 -10.81 -5.64 -8.32
C MET A 43 -11.96 -6.51 -7.85
N TRP A 44 -13.18 -5.98 -7.97
CA TRP A 44 -14.40 -6.69 -7.61
C TRP A 44 -15.20 -7.04 -8.85
N THR A 45 -15.60 -8.31 -8.97
CA THR A 45 -16.43 -8.80 -10.08
C THR A 45 -17.53 -9.72 -9.57
N LYS A 46 -18.67 -9.75 -10.26
CA LYS A 46 -19.73 -10.73 -10.01
C LYS A 46 -19.50 -11.94 -10.91
N SER A 47 -19.64 -13.14 -10.35
CA SER A 47 -19.74 -14.40 -11.09
C SER A 47 -21.07 -15.09 -10.79
N SER A 48 -21.31 -16.27 -11.38
CA SER A 48 -22.45 -17.12 -11.02
C SER A 48 -22.41 -17.61 -9.57
N ASP A 49 -21.22 -17.68 -8.98
CA ASP A 49 -20.97 -18.36 -7.71
C ASP A 49 -20.83 -17.38 -6.53
N GLY A 50 -20.92 -16.07 -6.81
CA GLY A 50 -20.82 -15.01 -5.81
C GLY A 50 -20.11 -13.75 -6.29
N LEU A 51 -19.69 -12.94 -5.32
CA LEU A 51 -18.90 -11.74 -5.53
C LEU A 51 -17.42 -12.08 -5.30
N VAL A 52 -16.55 -11.77 -6.26
CA VAL A 52 -15.14 -12.13 -6.26
C VAL A 52 -14.28 -10.89 -6.11
N THR A 53 -13.24 -10.98 -5.29
CA THR A 53 -12.14 -10.02 -5.24
C THR A 53 -10.81 -10.69 -5.57
N ASP A 54 -9.91 -9.93 -6.20
CA ASP A 54 -8.51 -10.28 -6.34
C ASP A 54 -7.75 -10.22 -5.00
N ALA A 55 -6.53 -10.76 -4.99
CA ALA A 55 -5.62 -10.77 -3.83
C ALA A 55 -4.91 -9.41 -3.62
N ALA A 56 -5.66 -8.31 -3.69
CA ALA A 56 -5.13 -6.96 -3.47
C ALA A 56 -5.05 -6.61 -1.97
N THR A 57 -4.13 -5.70 -1.61
CA THR A 57 -4.08 -5.14 -0.26
C THR A 57 -5.31 -4.29 0.01
N GLY A 58 -5.93 -4.50 1.18
CA GLY A 58 -7.09 -3.72 1.63
C GLY A 58 -8.27 -3.71 0.65
N SER A 59 -8.46 -4.79 -0.11
CA SER A 59 -9.60 -4.90 -1.03
C SER A 59 -10.89 -4.81 -0.22
N ARG A 60 -11.79 -3.90 -0.61
CA ARG A 60 -13.06 -3.69 0.11
C ARG A 60 -14.14 -3.08 -0.77
N ILE A 61 -15.37 -3.42 -0.44
CA ILE A 61 -16.57 -3.03 -1.18
C ILE A 61 -17.69 -2.68 -0.19
N LEU A 62 -18.43 -1.62 -0.50
CA LEU A 62 -19.64 -1.25 0.23
C LEU A 62 -20.77 -2.23 -0.11
N LEU A 63 -21.58 -2.58 0.88
CA LEU A 63 -22.86 -3.21 0.67
C LEU A 63 -23.93 -2.11 0.69
N PRO A 64 -24.89 -2.11 -0.25
CA PRO A 64 -25.85 -1.01 -0.42
C PRO A 64 -26.95 -1.05 0.63
N ILE A 65 -26.59 -1.05 1.91
CA ILE A 65 -27.51 -1.19 3.03
C ILE A 65 -27.01 -0.45 4.26
N LYS A 66 -27.93 0.20 4.96
CA LYS A 66 -27.68 0.91 6.22
C LYS A 66 -28.58 0.33 7.31
N PRO A 67 -28.10 -0.64 8.09
CA PRO A 67 -28.90 -1.22 9.16
C PRO A 67 -29.03 -0.23 10.32
N VAL A 68 -30.23 -0.16 10.91
CA VAL A 68 -30.51 0.58 12.14
C VAL A 68 -31.07 -0.38 13.18
N GLY A 69 -30.54 -0.33 14.40
CA GLY A 69 -30.96 -1.21 15.48
C GLY A 69 -30.14 -2.50 15.56
N GLU A 70 -30.80 -3.60 15.93
CA GLU A 70 -30.16 -4.88 16.18
C GLU A 70 -30.33 -5.79 14.98
N TYR A 71 -29.26 -6.46 14.58
CA TYR A 71 -29.25 -7.29 13.39
C TYR A 71 -28.17 -8.36 13.45
N ASP A 72 -28.29 -9.35 12.57
CA ASP A 72 -27.27 -10.34 12.29
C ASP A 72 -26.75 -10.13 10.87
N PHE A 73 -25.43 -10.18 10.68
CA PHE A 73 -24.76 -10.01 9.40
C PHE A 73 -23.90 -11.23 9.14
N ARG A 74 -24.22 -11.98 8.08
CA ARG A 74 -23.62 -13.29 7.81
C ARG A 74 -23.08 -13.37 6.39
N VAL A 75 -21.91 -13.95 6.28
CA VAL A 75 -21.16 -14.03 5.04
C VAL A 75 -20.57 -15.42 4.89
N THR A 76 -20.90 -16.11 3.81
CA THR A 76 -20.23 -17.35 3.43
C THR A 76 -19.19 -17.04 2.36
N PHE A 77 -17.95 -17.46 2.57
CA PHE A 77 -16.84 -17.15 1.67
C PHE A 77 -15.86 -18.32 1.52
N THR A 78 -15.04 -18.27 0.48
CA THR A 78 -13.88 -19.13 0.29
C THR A 78 -12.70 -18.25 -0.08
N ARG A 79 -11.63 -18.27 0.74
CA ARG A 79 -10.34 -17.73 0.33
C ARG A 79 -9.72 -18.73 -0.64
N ARG A 80 -9.62 -18.38 -1.92
CA ARG A 80 -9.08 -19.27 -2.96
C ARG A 80 -7.57 -19.36 -2.86
N THR A 81 -6.93 -18.20 -2.78
CA THR A 81 -5.48 -18.04 -2.72
C THR A 81 -5.12 -16.88 -1.79
N GLY A 82 -3.84 -16.75 -1.47
CA GLY A 82 -3.33 -15.70 -0.59
C GLY A 82 -3.48 -16.04 0.89
N ARG A 83 -3.40 -15.01 1.72
CA ARG A 83 -3.31 -15.09 3.19
C ARG A 83 -3.88 -13.83 3.80
N HIS A 84 -3.93 -13.77 5.12
CA HIS A 84 -4.44 -12.61 5.87
C HIS A 84 -5.96 -12.43 5.77
N SER A 85 -6.42 -11.26 6.23
CA SER A 85 -7.75 -11.03 6.77
C SER A 85 -8.86 -11.19 5.75
N ILE A 86 -9.95 -11.84 6.18
CA ILE A 86 -11.29 -11.59 5.65
C ILE A 86 -12.04 -10.73 6.66
N GLY A 87 -12.56 -9.59 6.20
CA GLY A 87 -13.18 -8.56 7.02
C GLY A 87 -14.67 -8.38 6.76
N LEU A 88 -15.47 -8.32 7.82
CA LEU A 88 -16.88 -7.95 7.81
C LEU A 88 -17.03 -6.57 8.45
N PHE A 89 -17.44 -5.58 7.67
CA PHE A 89 -17.67 -4.23 8.16
C PHE A 89 -19.10 -4.10 8.66
N PHE A 90 -19.25 -3.74 9.93
CA PHE A 90 -20.53 -3.62 10.60
C PHE A 90 -20.67 -2.25 11.27
N VAL A 91 -21.91 -1.88 11.61
CA VAL A 91 -22.24 -0.61 12.25
C VAL A 91 -22.97 -0.88 13.57
N ALA A 92 -22.50 -0.32 14.67
CA ALA A 92 -23.19 -0.34 15.95
C ALA A 92 -23.07 1.02 16.64
N GLY A 93 -24.16 1.50 17.27
CA GLY A 93 -24.20 2.83 17.87
C GLY A 93 -23.86 3.98 16.91
N GLY A 94 -24.11 3.81 15.61
CA GLY A 94 -23.76 4.78 14.56
C GLY A 94 -22.28 4.84 14.19
N LYS A 95 -21.43 3.94 14.72
CA LYS A 95 -20.01 3.82 14.35
C LYS A 95 -19.74 2.54 13.58
N GLN A 96 -18.89 2.62 12.57
CA GLN A 96 -18.42 1.46 11.81
C GLN A 96 -17.22 0.82 12.48
N ALA A 97 -17.14 -0.51 12.44
CA ALA A 97 -15.99 -1.30 12.83
C ALA A 97 -15.85 -2.52 11.91
N ALA A 98 -14.70 -3.20 11.98
CA ALA A 98 -14.44 -4.42 11.23
C ALA A 98 -14.28 -5.60 12.18
N TYR A 99 -15.00 -6.69 11.90
CA TYR A 99 -14.70 -8.01 12.45
C TYR A 99 -13.81 -8.73 11.44
N GLU A 100 -12.66 -9.21 11.88
CA GLU A 100 -11.69 -9.89 11.02
C GLU A 100 -11.47 -11.34 11.46
N VAL A 101 -11.19 -12.19 10.49
CA VAL A 101 -10.70 -13.56 10.69
C VAL A 101 -9.41 -13.77 9.90
N ASP A 102 -8.47 -14.49 10.50
CA ASP A 102 -7.12 -14.74 9.99
C ASP A 102 -6.31 -13.47 9.68
N ALA A 103 -6.35 -12.52 10.60
CA ALA A 103 -5.66 -11.26 10.45
C ALA A 103 -4.14 -11.41 10.61
N TRP A 104 -3.43 -10.93 9.58
CA TRP A 104 -1.97 -10.84 9.50
C TRP A 104 -1.24 -12.18 9.68
N GLY A 105 0.07 -12.15 9.90
CA GLY A 105 0.87 -13.36 10.09
C GLY A 105 0.68 -14.05 11.44
N GLN A 106 -0.17 -13.49 12.31
CA GLN A 106 -0.46 -14.02 13.64
C GLN A 106 -1.76 -14.82 13.69
N HIS A 107 -2.49 -14.91 12.58
CA HIS A 107 -3.76 -15.62 12.49
C HIS A 107 -4.78 -15.14 13.54
N LEU A 108 -4.92 -13.81 13.69
CA LEU A 108 -5.82 -13.24 14.70
C LEU A 108 -7.28 -13.22 14.22
N ALA A 109 -8.24 -13.27 15.14
CA ALA A 109 -9.64 -12.96 14.87
C ALA A 109 -10.25 -12.10 15.97
N GLY A 110 -11.26 -11.29 15.62
CA GLY A 110 -11.93 -10.37 16.55
C GLY A 110 -12.26 -9.02 15.94
N ILE A 111 -12.57 -8.02 16.77
CA ILE A 111 -12.88 -6.66 16.31
C ILE A 111 -11.56 -5.90 16.16
N GLN A 112 -11.35 -5.36 14.95
CA GLN A 112 -10.07 -4.83 14.49
C GLN A 112 -9.53 -3.70 15.39
N ASP A 113 -10.31 -2.66 15.65
CA ASP A 113 -9.93 -1.54 16.52
C ASP A 113 -11.02 -1.25 17.58
N ILE A 114 -10.64 -1.21 18.86
CA ILE A 114 -11.48 -0.77 19.97
C ILE A 114 -10.78 0.40 20.67
N LYS A 115 -11.43 1.56 20.76
CA LYS A 115 -10.84 2.81 21.28
C LYS A 115 -9.52 3.18 20.58
N GLY A 116 -9.42 2.89 19.28
CA GLY A 116 -8.22 3.06 18.47
C GLY A 116 -7.09 2.07 18.79
N GLN A 117 -7.31 1.10 19.68
CA GLN A 117 -6.35 0.05 19.97
C GLN A 117 -6.54 -1.13 19.01
N PRO A 118 -5.49 -1.55 18.29
CA PRO A 118 -5.59 -2.64 17.33
C PRO A 118 -5.81 -3.98 18.02
N ILE A 119 -6.32 -4.95 17.27
CA ILE A 119 -6.62 -6.31 17.72
C ILE A 119 -5.42 -7.03 18.34
N THR A 120 -4.19 -6.67 17.98
CA THR A 120 -2.96 -7.15 18.66
C THR A 120 -2.90 -6.80 20.15
N SER A 121 -3.68 -5.81 20.59
CA SER A 121 -3.65 -5.25 21.94
C SER A 121 -5.02 -5.14 22.61
N ASN A 122 -6.12 -5.22 21.85
CA ASN A 122 -7.46 -5.04 22.40
C ASN A 122 -8.08 -6.34 22.98
N PRO A 123 -9.13 -6.25 23.83
CA PRO A 123 -9.70 -7.40 24.55
C PRO A 123 -10.47 -8.41 23.68
N THR A 124 -10.76 -8.08 22.43
CA THR A 124 -11.55 -8.95 21.54
C THR A 124 -10.70 -9.97 20.80
N ARG A 125 -9.36 -9.90 20.96
CA ARG A 125 -8.36 -10.74 20.31
C ARG A 125 -8.56 -12.22 20.58
N VAL A 126 -8.58 -12.99 19.49
CA VAL A 126 -8.45 -14.44 19.46
C VAL A 126 -7.23 -14.78 18.61
N THR A 127 -6.42 -15.75 19.05
CA THR A 127 -5.24 -16.22 18.31
C THR A 127 -5.53 -17.52 17.57
N ASP A 128 -4.60 -17.93 16.71
CA ASP A 128 -4.58 -19.25 16.07
C ASP A 128 -5.83 -19.55 15.23
N GLN A 129 -6.41 -18.51 14.63
CA GLN A 129 -7.56 -18.57 13.71
C GLN A 129 -7.08 -18.50 12.26
N ALA A 130 -6.25 -19.46 11.86
CA ALA A 130 -5.78 -19.56 10.48
C ALA A 130 -6.90 -20.08 9.58
N LEU A 131 -7.14 -19.42 8.45
CA LEU A 131 -7.99 -19.96 7.40
C LEU A 131 -7.17 -20.91 6.52
N GLU A 132 -7.81 -21.97 6.07
CA GLU A 132 -7.32 -22.86 5.02
C GLU A 132 -7.82 -22.38 3.64
N ASN A 133 -6.90 -22.25 2.68
CA ASN A 133 -7.26 -21.88 1.30
C ASN A 133 -8.09 -22.99 0.64
N GLY A 134 -9.12 -22.59 -0.12
CA GLY A 134 -10.04 -23.50 -0.78
C GLY A 134 -11.16 -24.05 0.10
N ARG A 135 -11.06 -23.89 1.43
CA ARG A 135 -12.14 -24.25 2.36
C ARG A 135 -13.20 -23.14 2.41
N LYS A 136 -14.47 -23.55 2.40
CA LYS A 136 -15.62 -22.67 2.57
C LYS A 136 -15.89 -22.42 4.05
N TYR A 137 -16.07 -21.15 4.42
CA TYR A 137 -16.31 -20.68 5.78
C TYR A 137 -17.59 -19.85 5.85
N THR A 138 -18.18 -19.74 7.04
CA THR A 138 -19.24 -18.78 7.34
C THR A 138 -18.84 -17.90 8.51
N ALA A 139 -18.64 -16.60 8.27
CA ALA A 139 -18.45 -15.60 9.32
C ALA A 139 -19.78 -14.90 9.62
N GLU A 140 -20.02 -14.61 10.89
CA GLU A 140 -21.22 -13.88 11.32
C GLU A 140 -20.88 -12.84 12.38
N VAL A 141 -21.49 -11.67 12.27
CA VAL A 141 -21.47 -10.61 13.29
C VAL A 141 -22.90 -10.40 13.77
N ARG A 142 -23.11 -10.49 15.09
CA ARG A 142 -24.39 -10.18 15.72
C ARG A 142 -24.26 -8.88 16.48
N VAL A 143 -25.05 -7.88 16.09
CA VAL A 143 -25.09 -6.57 16.73
C VAL A 143 -26.34 -6.48 17.61
N ARG A 144 -26.14 -6.21 18.89
CA ARG A 144 -27.18 -5.97 19.89
C ARG A 144 -26.99 -4.61 20.54
N ARG A 145 -27.98 -4.14 21.30
CA ARG A 145 -27.92 -2.83 21.96
C ARG A 145 -26.70 -2.66 22.88
N ASP A 146 -26.26 -3.73 23.53
CA ASP A 146 -25.23 -3.71 24.58
C ASP A 146 -24.00 -4.59 24.27
N LYS A 147 -23.96 -5.24 23.10
CA LYS A 147 -22.84 -6.10 22.70
C LYS A 147 -22.74 -6.32 21.19
N VAL A 148 -21.55 -6.70 20.77
CA VAL A 148 -21.26 -7.25 19.45
C VAL A 148 -20.58 -8.61 19.62
N GLU A 149 -21.03 -9.61 18.87
CA GLU A 149 -20.48 -10.96 18.87
C GLU A 149 -19.98 -11.33 17.47
N GLY A 150 -18.81 -11.96 17.40
CA GLY A 150 -18.19 -12.42 16.15
C GLY A 150 -18.02 -13.93 16.13
N PHE A 151 -18.41 -14.56 15.03
CA PHE A 151 -18.43 -16.02 14.85
C PHE A 151 -17.66 -16.44 13.59
N LEU A 152 -17.19 -17.69 13.58
CA LEU A 152 -16.68 -18.40 12.40
C LEU A 152 -17.17 -19.85 12.47
N ASP A 153 -17.86 -20.32 11.43
CA ASP A 153 -18.50 -21.64 11.35
C ASP A 153 -19.33 -21.98 12.61
N ASP A 154 -20.24 -21.07 12.97
CA ASP A 154 -21.12 -21.12 14.15
C ASP A 154 -20.40 -21.12 15.52
N LYS A 155 -19.07 -21.15 15.54
CA LYS A 155 -18.27 -21.00 16.76
C LYS A 155 -18.16 -19.53 17.13
N LEU A 156 -18.59 -19.18 18.33
CA LEU A 156 -18.35 -17.86 18.93
C LEU A 156 -16.85 -17.67 19.15
N LEU A 157 -16.25 -16.67 18.51
CA LEU A 157 -14.85 -16.31 18.70
C LEU A 157 -14.70 -15.19 19.71
N THR A 158 -15.53 -14.14 19.61
CA THR A 158 -15.38 -12.96 20.48
C THR A 158 -16.73 -12.36 20.88
N THR A 159 -16.75 -11.74 22.06
CA THR A 159 -17.86 -10.92 22.55
C THR A 159 -17.30 -9.62 23.08
N HIS A 160 -17.78 -8.50 22.55
CA HIS A 160 -17.45 -7.17 23.03
C HIS A 160 -18.69 -6.50 23.59
N ARG A 161 -18.69 -6.15 24.88
CA ARG A 161 -19.77 -5.36 25.48
C ARG A 161 -19.57 -3.89 25.11
N THR A 162 -20.54 -3.33 24.40
CA THR A 162 -20.46 -1.97 23.85
C THR A 162 -21.83 -1.44 23.49
N ASP A 163 -22.01 -0.13 23.60
CA ASP A 163 -23.13 0.62 23.02
C ASP A 163 -22.78 1.20 21.63
N GLY A 164 -21.57 0.89 21.12
CA GLY A 164 -20.98 1.40 19.90
C GLY A 164 -20.05 2.61 20.08
N SER A 165 -20.07 3.29 21.23
CA SER A 165 -19.30 4.53 21.44
C SER A 165 -17.78 4.32 21.43
N ASP A 166 -17.31 3.12 21.75
CA ASP A 166 -15.91 2.76 21.81
C ASP A 166 -15.40 2.05 20.54
N LEU A 167 -16.29 1.79 19.58
CA LEU A 167 -15.91 1.24 18.29
C LEU A 167 -15.12 2.26 17.46
N SER A 168 -14.15 1.75 16.73
CA SER A 168 -13.28 2.49 15.83
C SER A 168 -12.95 1.63 14.62
N LEU A 169 -12.50 2.27 13.54
CA LEU A 169 -12.08 1.59 12.33
C LEU A 169 -10.69 2.10 11.93
N SER A 170 -9.76 1.17 11.70
CA SER A 170 -8.43 1.52 11.21
C SER A 170 -8.51 2.29 9.90
N ASN A 171 -7.61 3.25 9.74
CA ASN A 171 -7.50 4.04 8.52
C ASN A 171 -7.24 3.17 7.27
N LEU A 172 -6.58 2.01 7.42
CA LEU A 172 -6.35 1.05 6.33
C LEU A 172 -7.66 0.47 5.77
N TRP A 173 -8.69 0.44 6.60
CA TRP A 173 -9.98 -0.16 6.32
C TRP A 173 -11.08 0.88 6.07
N ARG A 174 -10.74 2.17 6.03
CA ARG A 174 -11.72 3.25 5.93
C ARG A 174 -12.62 3.09 4.70
N MET A 175 -13.93 3.12 4.95
CA MET A 175 -14.98 3.14 3.94
C MET A 175 -15.48 4.58 3.72
N PRO A 176 -15.87 4.96 2.49
CA PRO A 176 -16.38 6.30 2.22
C PRO A 176 -17.74 6.56 2.89
N ASP A 177 -18.54 5.52 3.09
CA ASP A 177 -19.77 5.57 3.89
C ASP A 177 -19.61 4.69 5.14
N GLN A 178 -19.57 5.34 6.31
CA GLN A 178 -19.41 4.67 7.60
C GLN A 178 -20.75 4.24 8.23
N GLN A 179 -21.87 4.44 7.52
CA GLN A 179 -23.19 3.97 7.95
C GLN A 179 -23.64 2.72 7.18
N SER A 180 -22.85 2.27 6.22
CA SER A 180 -23.15 1.08 5.41
C SER A 180 -22.37 -0.14 5.89
N LEU A 181 -22.89 -1.35 5.61
CA LEU A 181 -22.10 -2.58 5.76
C LEU A 181 -21.06 -2.71 4.64
N GLY A 182 -20.14 -3.65 4.79
CA GLY A 182 -19.09 -3.89 3.80
C GLY A 182 -18.41 -5.23 3.94
N LEU A 183 -17.64 -5.57 2.91
CA LEU A 183 -16.76 -6.74 2.89
C LEU A 183 -15.33 -6.31 2.63
N GLY A 184 -14.38 -7.05 3.18
CA GLY A 184 -12.96 -6.85 2.97
C GLY A 184 -12.20 -8.16 2.80
N ALA A 185 -11.15 -8.10 2.01
CA ALA A 185 -10.14 -9.14 1.90
C ALA A 185 -8.77 -8.46 1.81
N TRP A 186 -7.81 -8.94 2.60
CA TRP A 186 -6.43 -8.45 2.56
C TRP A 186 -5.57 -9.49 1.89
N GLU A 187 -4.91 -9.17 0.77
CA GLU A 187 -3.96 -10.06 0.07
C GLU A 187 -4.50 -11.48 -0.19
N SER A 188 -5.81 -11.59 -0.42
CA SER A 188 -6.51 -12.86 -0.52
C SER A 188 -7.55 -12.83 -1.63
N GLU A 189 -7.33 -13.64 -2.68
CA GLU A 189 -8.36 -13.83 -3.69
C GLU A 189 -9.52 -14.57 -3.03
N THR A 190 -10.67 -13.92 -2.97
CA THR A 190 -11.78 -14.40 -2.17
C THR A 190 -13.06 -14.35 -2.98
N ILE A 191 -13.83 -15.43 -2.91
CA ILE A 191 -15.21 -15.45 -3.38
C ILE A 191 -16.15 -15.42 -2.17
N PHE A 192 -17.06 -14.45 -2.18
CA PHE A 192 -18.14 -14.31 -1.22
C PHE A 192 -19.39 -14.92 -1.86
N HIS A 193 -19.75 -16.13 -1.41
CA HIS A 193 -20.83 -16.94 -1.96
C HIS A 193 -22.21 -16.43 -1.55
N SER A 194 -22.33 -15.90 -0.33
CA SER A 194 -23.56 -15.31 0.19
C SER A 194 -23.21 -14.18 1.15
N VAL A 195 -24.03 -13.13 1.14
CA VAL A 195 -23.84 -11.95 1.98
C VAL A 195 -25.23 -11.51 2.39
N ALA A 196 -25.61 -11.80 3.63
CA ALA A 196 -26.98 -11.60 4.08
C ALA A 196 -27.04 -10.87 5.40
N VAL A 197 -28.09 -10.07 5.56
CA VAL A 197 -28.43 -9.45 6.84
C VAL A 197 -29.81 -9.92 7.29
N ARG A 198 -30.00 -10.07 8.59
CA ARG A 198 -31.32 -10.29 9.18
C ARG A 198 -31.55 -9.26 10.26
N ARG A 199 -32.67 -8.55 10.16
CA ARG A 199 -33.14 -7.63 11.20
C ARG A 199 -33.57 -8.43 12.44
N VAL A 200 -33.17 -7.96 13.61
CA VAL A 200 -33.69 -8.41 14.91
C VAL A 200 -34.59 -7.33 15.51
N SER A 201 -34.17 -6.05 15.46
CA SER A 201 -35.01 -4.88 15.83
C SER A 201 -34.55 -3.63 15.05
N GLY A 202 -35.41 -2.61 14.89
CA GLY A 202 -35.07 -1.39 14.13
C GLY A 202 -35.04 -1.55 12.59
N GLU A 203 -35.09 -0.47 11.80
CA GLU A 203 -35.28 -0.57 10.34
C GLU A 203 -34.01 -0.93 9.56
N VAL A 204 -34.17 -1.61 8.42
CA VAL A 204 -33.08 -1.89 7.47
C VAL A 204 -33.48 -1.30 6.12
N ALA A 205 -32.73 -0.31 5.66
CA ALA A 205 -32.98 0.36 4.38
C ALA A 205 -31.83 0.11 3.40
N LEU A 206 -32.19 -0.22 2.15
CA LEU A 206 -31.23 -0.22 1.04
C LEU A 206 -30.81 1.24 0.76
N ALA A 207 -29.52 1.46 0.57
CA ALA A 207 -28.98 2.79 0.30
C ALA A 207 -29.35 3.23 -1.13
N THR A 208 -30.17 4.28 -1.27
CA THR A 208 -30.42 4.93 -2.56
C THR A 208 -29.25 5.84 -2.91
N THR A 209 -28.64 5.66 -4.08
CA THR A 209 -27.46 6.39 -4.56
C THR A 209 -27.65 7.91 -4.55
N SER A 210 -26.87 8.64 -3.74
CA SER A 210 -26.74 10.11 -3.83
C SER A 210 -25.32 10.49 -4.27
N THR A 211 -25.23 11.33 -5.30
CA THR A 211 -24.03 11.84 -5.98
C THR A 211 -23.21 12.82 -5.12
N THR A 212 -21.89 12.74 -5.20
CA THR A 212 -20.92 13.61 -4.51
C THR A 212 -20.72 14.96 -5.24
N PRO A 213 -20.65 16.12 -4.56
CA PRO A 213 -20.32 17.42 -5.17
C PRO A 213 -18.80 17.60 -5.37
N THR A 214 -18.42 18.24 -6.48
CA THR A 214 -17.05 18.56 -6.89
C THR A 214 -16.47 19.74 -6.09
N PRO A 215 -15.19 19.76 -5.67
CA PRO A 215 -14.58 20.93 -5.05
C PRO A 215 -14.10 21.96 -6.10
N ARG A 216 -14.39 23.24 -5.83
CA ARG A 216 -13.92 24.41 -6.60
C ARG A 216 -12.45 24.77 -6.23
N PRO A 217 -11.61 25.25 -7.17
CA PRO A 217 -10.24 25.67 -6.86
C PRO A 217 -10.21 27.03 -6.14
N LEU A 218 -9.30 27.20 -5.18
CA LEU A 218 -8.97 28.49 -4.56
C LEU A 218 -7.77 29.16 -5.26
N PRO A 219 -7.66 30.50 -5.22
CA PRO A 219 -6.75 31.29 -6.04
C PRO A 219 -5.35 31.46 -5.42
N VAL A 220 -4.34 31.61 -6.29
CA VAL A 220 -2.92 31.82 -5.95
C VAL A 220 -2.64 33.33 -5.79
N PRO A 221 -2.02 33.81 -4.69
CA PRO A 221 -1.43 35.15 -4.61
C PRO A 221 -0.03 35.18 -5.21
N GLY A 222 0.25 36.20 -6.01
CA GLY A 222 1.54 36.45 -6.64
C GLY A 222 2.55 37.23 -5.80
N ALA A 223 3.61 37.65 -6.50
CA ALA A 223 4.80 38.46 -6.13
C ALA A 223 6.08 37.62 -5.92
N LYS A 224 7.27 38.00 -6.37
CA LYS A 224 7.78 39.15 -7.12
C LYS A 224 9.19 38.78 -7.63
N SER A 225 9.62 39.48 -8.68
CA SER A 225 10.95 39.48 -9.28
C SER A 225 12.07 39.85 -8.31
N SER A 226 13.24 39.19 -8.43
CA SER A 226 14.54 39.83 -8.21
C SER A 226 15.65 39.14 -9.01
N THR A 227 16.15 39.87 -10.00
CA THR A 227 17.40 39.67 -10.74
C THR A 227 18.64 39.92 -9.86
N THR A 228 19.67 39.08 -9.94
CA THR A 228 21.07 39.55 -10.03
C THR A 228 22.07 38.51 -10.54
N LYS A 229 23.13 39.06 -11.15
CA LYS A 229 24.17 38.51 -12.01
C LYS A 229 25.10 37.45 -11.41
N SER A 230 25.50 36.55 -12.32
CA SER A 230 26.80 35.91 -12.54
C SER A 230 28.04 36.57 -11.94
N THR A 231 28.92 35.73 -11.37
CA THR A 231 30.37 35.76 -11.63
C THR A 231 30.95 34.34 -11.53
N SER A 232 31.70 33.96 -12.56
CA SER A 232 32.53 32.77 -12.66
C SER A 232 33.85 32.93 -11.89
N LYS A 233 34.42 31.81 -11.43
CA LYS A 233 35.86 31.54 -11.52
C LYS A 233 36.19 30.07 -11.28
N SER A 234 37.04 29.57 -12.16
CA SER A 234 37.74 28.29 -12.18
C SER A 234 38.82 28.21 -11.10
N ASP A 235 39.12 27.03 -10.56
CA ASP A 235 40.25 26.21 -11.02
C ASP A 235 40.54 25.03 -10.07
N ASN A 236 40.55 23.85 -10.70
CA ASN A 236 41.50 22.74 -10.61
C ASN A 236 42.35 22.53 -9.34
N SER A 237 42.22 21.36 -8.70
CA SER A 237 43.38 20.48 -8.49
C SER A 237 42.96 19.06 -8.08
N SER A 238 43.48 18.11 -8.86
CA SER A 238 43.49 16.68 -8.62
C SER A 238 44.65 16.27 -7.70
N ALA A 239 44.43 15.12 -7.06
CA ALA A 239 45.41 14.17 -6.51
C ALA A 239 45.83 14.33 -5.04
N LYS A 240 45.32 13.43 -4.19
CA LYS A 240 46.14 12.30 -3.72
C LYS A 240 45.29 11.16 -3.18
N ALA A 241 45.56 9.97 -3.72
CA ALA A 241 45.06 8.71 -3.23
C ALA A 241 45.78 8.27 -1.94
N ALA A 242 45.13 7.33 -1.25
CA ALA A 242 45.62 6.48 -0.17
C ALA A 242 45.68 7.10 1.23
N THR A 243 44.57 6.94 1.95
CA THR A 243 44.63 6.45 3.35
C THR A 243 43.56 5.40 3.56
N LYS A 244 44.04 4.25 4.06
CA LYS A 244 43.30 3.07 4.48
C LYS A 244 42.06 3.43 5.31
N SER A 245 41.00 2.65 5.08
CA SER A 245 39.90 2.34 6.00
C SER A 245 40.14 2.82 7.43
N ALA A 246 39.64 4.02 7.74
CA ALA A 246 39.28 4.35 9.11
C ALA A 246 37.95 3.65 9.36
N THR A 247 38.08 2.43 9.84
CA THR A 247 37.01 1.59 10.35
C THR A 247 36.00 2.44 11.12
N SER A 248 34.73 2.36 10.74
CA SER A 248 33.57 2.77 11.56
C SER A 248 33.40 1.91 12.82
N ALA A 249 34.49 1.29 13.30
CA ALA A 249 34.56 0.43 14.46
C ALA A 249 34.40 1.28 15.74
N GLY A 250 33.16 1.68 16.01
CA GLY A 250 32.80 2.41 17.22
C GLY A 250 31.42 3.07 17.12
N ARG A 251 31.09 3.69 15.99
CA ARG A 251 29.78 4.36 15.82
C ARG A 251 28.68 3.37 15.42
N ALA A 252 27.44 3.64 15.85
CA ALA A 252 26.28 2.89 15.38
C ALA A 252 26.10 3.05 13.86
N PRO A 253 25.69 1.99 13.13
CA PRO A 253 25.45 2.08 11.69
C PRO A 253 24.45 3.17 11.34
N ARG A 254 24.61 3.76 10.16
CA ARG A 254 23.70 4.78 9.63
C ARG A 254 23.30 4.47 8.19
N VAL A 255 22.02 4.67 7.87
CA VAL A 255 21.48 4.46 6.52
C VAL A 255 20.95 5.76 5.95
N LEU A 256 21.30 6.04 4.70
CA LEU A 256 20.65 7.08 3.90
C LEU A 256 19.48 6.47 3.13
N LEU A 257 18.26 6.79 3.52
CA LEU A 257 17.05 6.38 2.81
C LEU A 257 16.64 7.46 1.81
N VAL A 258 16.53 7.11 0.54
CA VAL A 258 16.21 8.06 -0.53
C VAL A 258 14.78 7.84 -1.03
N ILE A 259 13.98 8.91 -1.02
CA ILE A 259 12.62 8.94 -1.57
C ILE A 259 12.50 9.98 -2.67
N ALA A 260 11.55 9.82 -3.60
CA ALA A 260 11.25 10.85 -4.59
C ALA A 260 10.45 12.00 -3.99
N ASN A 261 10.64 13.23 -4.48
CA ASN A 261 9.84 14.38 -4.03
C ASN A 261 8.36 14.25 -4.40
N GLN A 262 8.02 13.46 -5.42
CA GLN A 262 6.65 13.14 -5.80
C GLN A 262 6.56 11.65 -6.10
N HIS A 263 5.46 11.03 -5.69
CA HIS A 263 5.06 9.68 -6.07
C HIS A 263 6.08 8.58 -5.69
N PHE A 264 6.71 8.71 -4.51
CA PHE A 264 7.34 7.57 -3.85
C PHE A 264 6.27 6.63 -3.28
N PHE A 265 6.61 5.37 -2.96
CA PHE A 265 5.66 4.44 -2.34
C PHE A 265 5.81 4.47 -0.82
N TYR A 266 4.75 4.79 -0.07
CA TYR A 266 4.86 5.13 1.35
C TYR A 266 5.35 3.97 2.23
N ARG A 267 4.84 2.75 2.05
CA ARG A 267 5.34 1.56 2.81
C ARG A 267 6.78 1.20 2.49
N GLU A 268 7.20 1.33 1.24
CA GLU A 268 8.59 1.11 0.82
C GLU A 268 9.56 2.16 1.37
N TYR A 269 9.05 3.27 1.90
CA TYR A 269 9.81 4.24 2.69
C TYR A 269 9.73 3.90 4.18
N SER A 270 8.52 3.78 4.70
CA SER A 270 8.25 3.76 6.14
C SER A 270 8.63 2.42 6.79
N GLU A 271 8.40 1.30 6.12
CA GLU A 271 8.65 -0.04 6.68
C GLU A 271 10.15 -0.35 6.79
N PRO A 272 11.00 -0.15 5.75
CA PRO A 272 12.44 -0.33 5.91
C PRO A 272 13.02 0.59 6.98
N LYS A 273 12.56 1.85 7.03
CA LYS A 273 12.98 2.82 8.05
C LYS A 273 12.68 2.30 9.46
N GLN A 274 11.45 1.85 9.70
CA GLN A 274 11.02 1.33 11.00
C GLN A 274 11.84 0.10 11.44
N GLU A 275 12.12 -0.84 10.53
CA GLU A 275 12.92 -2.02 10.86
C GLU A 275 14.38 -1.66 11.19
N LEU A 276 14.97 -0.73 10.44
CA LEU A 276 16.32 -0.22 10.72
C LEU A 276 16.38 0.48 12.08
N GLU A 277 15.43 1.37 12.36
CA GLU A 277 15.37 2.10 13.63
C GLU A 277 15.12 1.17 14.82
N ARG A 278 14.26 0.16 14.65
CA ARG A 278 14.03 -0.90 15.66
C ARG A 278 15.31 -1.68 15.97
N ALA A 279 16.19 -1.85 14.99
CA ALA A 279 17.50 -2.48 15.16
C ALA A 279 18.58 -1.53 15.71
N GLY A 280 18.22 -0.29 16.09
CA GLY A 280 19.14 0.72 16.62
C GLY A 280 20.02 1.38 15.56
N ILE A 281 19.64 1.30 14.28
CA ILE A 281 20.35 1.90 13.15
C ILE A 281 19.71 3.27 12.85
N ALA A 282 20.52 4.32 12.82
CA ALA A 282 20.01 5.65 12.52
C ALA A 282 19.71 5.79 11.02
N VAL A 283 18.58 6.41 10.68
CA VAL A 283 18.17 6.66 9.29
C VAL A 283 18.05 8.17 9.06
N GLU A 284 18.70 8.67 8.01
CA GLU A 284 18.42 10.00 7.46
C GLU A 284 17.72 9.85 6.11
N VAL A 285 16.74 10.72 5.86
CA VAL A 285 15.91 10.69 4.65
C VAL A 285 16.38 11.78 3.70
N ALA A 286 16.81 11.40 2.50
CA ALA A 286 17.12 12.34 1.42
C ALA A 286 16.09 12.28 0.30
N ALA A 287 15.99 13.39 -0.45
CA ALA A 287 15.24 13.46 -1.69
C ALA A 287 15.95 14.37 -2.70
N GLY A 288 15.49 14.42 -3.94
CA GLY A 288 16.07 15.26 -5.00
C GLY A 288 16.23 16.72 -4.56
N ARG A 289 15.26 17.23 -3.81
CA ARG A 289 15.29 18.51 -3.10
C ARG A 289 14.94 18.33 -1.63
N LYS A 290 15.45 19.22 -0.78
CA LYS A 290 15.01 19.37 0.61
C LYS A 290 13.66 20.09 0.69
N SER A 291 12.63 19.47 0.13
CA SER A 291 11.26 19.97 0.09
C SER A 291 10.27 18.83 0.31
N PRO A 292 9.02 19.12 0.74
CA PRO A 292 8.09 18.08 1.14
C PRO A 292 7.83 17.05 0.03
N CYS A 293 8.09 15.79 0.35
CA CYS A 293 7.86 14.64 -0.51
C CYS A 293 6.42 14.16 -0.37
N ARG A 294 5.77 13.83 -1.49
CA ARG A 294 4.39 13.30 -1.50
C ARG A 294 4.38 11.88 -2.06
N PRO A 295 3.76 10.91 -1.38
CA PRO A 295 3.69 9.55 -1.89
C PRO A 295 2.66 9.43 -3.01
N HIS A 296 2.65 8.28 -3.69
CA HIS A 296 1.49 7.84 -4.44
C HIS A 296 0.30 7.63 -3.49
N GLN A 297 -0.90 7.91 -3.97
CA GLN A 297 -2.11 7.63 -3.18
C GLN A 297 -2.32 6.12 -3.01
N GLY A 298 -2.77 5.71 -1.83
CA GLY A 298 -3.09 4.33 -1.50
C GLY A 298 -1.85 3.44 -1.30
N THR A 299 -0.68 4.02 -1.02
CA THR A 299 0.58 3.27 -0.85
C THR A 299 0.96 3.05 0.61
N GLY A 300 -0.02 3.22 1.50
CA GLY A 300 0.06 3.04 2.95
C GLY A 300 0.30 4.33 3.72
N GLU A 301 0.16 5.49 3.08
CA GLU A 301 0.10 6.77 3.76
C GLU A 301 -1.16 6.92 4.63
N GLY A 302 -1.01 7.59 5.79
CA GLY A 302 -2.11 7.87 6.70
C GLY A 302 -3.04 8.98 6.19
N ALA A 303 -4.03 9.35 7.00
CA ALA A 303 -4.99 10.41 6.68
C ALA A 303 -4.36 11.81 6.51
N ASP A 304 -3.10 11.99 6.95
CA ASP A 304 -2.30 13.19 6.75
C ASP A 304 -1.65 13.27 5.34
N GLY A 305 -1.91 12.27 4.49
CA GLY A 305 -1.38 12.18 3.13
C GLY A 305 0.08 11.74 3.07
N GLY A 306 0.68 11.34 4.20
CA GLY A 306 2.04 10.79 4.28
C GLY A 306 3.11 11.72 3.74
N VAL A 307 2.92 13.03 3.86
CA VAL A 307 3.93 14.01 3.45
C VAL A 307 5.18 13.83 4.30
N VAL A 308 6.32 13.60 3.65
CA VAL A 308 7.62 13.43 4.34
C VAL A 308 8.48 14.64 4.06
N ASN A 309 8.99 15.28 5.12
CA ASN A 309 10.01 16.31 4.98
C ASN A 309 11.38 15.64 5.03
N PRO A 310 12.15 15.61 3.92
CA PRO A 310 13.47 15.00 3.92
C PRO A 310 14.45 15.84 4.77
N ASP A 311 15.38 15.15 5.42
CA ASP A 311 16.42 15.76 6.25
C ASP A 311 17.43 16.58 5.41
N LEU A 312 17.65 16.15 4.16
CA LEU A 312 18.59 16.78 3.23
C LEU A 312 18.18 16.61 1.76
N ALA A 313 18.70 17.49 0.90
CA ALA A 313 18.72 17.22 -0.52
C ALA A 313 19.82 16.18 -0.80
N ILE A 314 19.59 15.30 -1.77
CA ILE A 314 20.54 14.23 -2.11
C ILE A 314 21.87 14.78 -2.62
N ALA A 315 21.88 15.99 -3.19
CA ALA A 315 23.10 16.68 -3.59
C ALA A 315 23.99 17.09 -2.41
N ASP A 316 23.42 17.23 -1.22
CA ASP A 316 24.14 17.59 0.02
C ASP A 316 24.59 16.36 0.81
N ALA A 317 24.26 15.16 0.35
CA ALA A 317 24.60 13.93 1.05
C ALA A 317 26.09 13.57 0.89
N ASP A 318 26.75 13.32 2.02
CA ASP A 318 28.11 12.77 2.05
C ASP A 318 28.08 11.28 2.40
N ALA A 319 28.53 10.43 1.46
CA ALA A 319 28.61 8.99 1.64
C ALA A 319 29.44 8.59 2.87
N SER A 320 30.42 9.39 3.31
CA SER A 320 31.27 9.09 4.47
C SER A 320 30.48 8.94 5.79
N ARG A 321 29.30 9.56 5.87
CA ARG A 321 28.42 9.56 7.05
C ARG A 321 27.57 8.30 7.20
N TYR A 322 27.46 7.50 6.16
CA TYR A 322 26.54 6.35 6.10
C TYR A 322 27.29 5.06 5.84
N ASP A 323 26.67 3.95 6.20
CA ASP A 323 27.15 2.59 5.95
C ASP A 323 26.33 1.89 4.84
N ALA A 324 25.13 2.42 4.55
CA ALA A 324 24.32 2.00 3.41
C ALA A 324 23.48 3.15 2.83
N ILE A 325 23.08 3.01 1.56
CA ILE A 325 22.07 3.82 0.90
C ILE A 325 20.94 2.92 0.40
N LEU A 326 19.68 3.31 0.63
CA LEU A 326 18.50 2.58 0.16
C LEU A 326 17.61 3.51 -0.68
N PHE A 327 17.42 3.19 -1.95
CA PHE A 327 16.45 3.86 -2.81
C PHE A 327 15.07 3.19 -2.66
N SER A 328 14.13 3.91 -2.08
CA SER A 328 12.72 3.51 -2.05
C SER A 328 12.10 3.59 -3.44
N GLY A 329 11.09 2.76 -3.71
CA GLY A 329 10.41 2.74 -4.99
C GLY A 329 9.25 3.72 -5.07
N GLY A 330 8.17 3.28 -5.72
CA GLY A 330 7.22 4.17 -6.39
C GLY A 330 7.80 4.79 -7.67
N TRP A 331 6.91 5.10 -8.62
CA TRP A 331 7.33 5.56 -9.95
C TRP A 331 8.13 6.87 -9.93
N GLY A 332 7.96 7.68 -8.88
CA GLY A 332 8.72 8.90 -8.66
C GLY A 332 10.24 8.71 -8.65
N SER A 333 10.73 7.53 -8.23
CA SER A 333 12.16 7.20 -8.20
C SER A 333 12.84 7.28 -9.58
N SER A 334 12.05 7.24 -10.67
CA SER A 334 12.46 7.54 -12.03
C SER A 334 13.26 8.84 -12.19
N MET A 335 12.98 9.84 -11.34
CA MET A 335 13.67 11.14 -11.36
C MET A 335 15.19 11.04 -11.14
N TYR A 336 15.66 9.90 -10.62
CA TYR A 336 17.06 9.63 -10.31
C TYR A 336 17.80 8.82 -11.39
N GLN A 337 17.13 8.38 -12.46
CA GLN A 337 17.74 7.55 -13.48
C GLN A 337 18.73 8.33 -14.36
N PHE A 338 20.02 8.19 -14.06
CA PHE A 338 21.10 9.00 -14.64
C PHE A 338 21.28 8.80 -16.15
N ALA A 339 21.47 7.56 -16.60
CA ALA A 339 21.75 7.24 -18.00
C ALA A 339 20.51 6.84 -18.81
N PHE A 340 19.30 6.97 -18.26
CA PHE A 340 18.08 6.68 -19.02
C PHE A 340 17.86 7.74 -20.10
N GLN A 341 17.80 7.31 -21.35
CA GLN A 341 17.62 8.19 -22.52
C GLN A 341 16.15 8.38 -22.91
N GLY A 342 15.24 7.71 -22.22
CA GLY A 342 13.81 7.87 -22.44
C GLY A 342 13.25 9.10 -21.74
N SER A 343 11.92 9.16 -21.72
CA SER A 343 11.19 10.21 -21.03
C SER A 343 9.90 9.67 -20.44
N TYR A 344 9.40 10.34 -19.41
CA TYR A 344 8.15 10.00 -18.75
C TYR A 344 7.10 11.07 -19.03
N GLN A 345 5.84 10.66 -19.22
CA GLN A 345 4.73 11.59 -19.42
C GLN A 345 4.51 12.46 -18.18
N ASN A 346 4.70 11.91 -16.98
CA ASN A 346 4.77 12.70 -15.77
C ASN A 346 6.12 13.44 -15.72
N THR A 347 6.08 14.75 -15.86
CA THR A 347 7.28 15.60 -15.93
C THR A 347 8.14 15.50 -14.68
N ALA A 348 7.56 15.28 -13.50
CA ALA A 348 8.30 15.14 -12.25
C ALA A 348 9.26 13.93 -12.26
N TYR A 349 8.97 12.90 -13.06
CA TYR A 349 9.75 11.67 -13.13
C TYR A 349 10.99 11.81 -14.02
N ASN A 350 11.09 12.87 -14.82
CA ASN A 350 12.25 13.07 -15.68
C ASN A 350 13.45 13.62 -14.92
N GLY A 351 13.24 14.20 -13.73
CA GLY A 351 14.29 14.74 -12.86
C GLY A 351 15.10 15.89 -13.47
N GLU A 352 15.87 16.58 -12.63
CA GLU A 352 16.88 17.53 -13.10
C GLU A 352 18.20 16.82 -13.36
N ARG A 353 18.94 17.26 -14.38
CA ARG A 353 20.25 16.69 -14.71
C ARG A 353 21.21 16.74 -13.51
N SER A 354 21.26 17.85 -12.79
CA SER A 354 22.09 18.03 -11.59
C SER A 354 21.77 17.02 -10.48
N VAL A 355 20.48 16.74 -10.26
CA VAL A 355 20.03 15.73 -9.29
C VAL A 355 20.46 14.33 -9.72
N LYS A 356 20.29 13.99 -11.00
CA LYS A 356 20.74 12.70 -11.56
C LYS A 356 22.25 12.51 -11.45
N GLU A 357 23.03 13.55 -11.74
CA GLU A 357 24.49 13.56 -11.60
C GLU A 357 24.90 13.36 -10.13
N ALA A 358 24.25 14.05 -9.20
CA ALA A 358 24.49 13.89 -7.76
C ALA A 358 24.20 12.46 -7.30
N VAL A 359 23.06 11.87 -7.69
CA VAL A 359 22.74 10.47 -7.39
C VAL A 359 23.80 9.52 -7.94
N ASN A 360 24.20 9.70 -9.20
CA ASN A 360 25.20 8.84 -9.82
C ASN A 360 26.54 8.93 -9.08
N LYS A 361 26.99 10.14 -8.75
CA LYS A 361 28.20 10.38 -7.95
C LYS A 361 28.11 9.72 -6.58
N LEU A 362 26.97 9.83 -5.92
CA LEU A 362 26.74 9.27 -4.60
C LEU A 362 26.82 7.75 -4.63
N ILE A 363 26.13 7.08 -5.57
CA ILE A 363 26.21 5.63 -5.77
C ILE A 363 27.66 5.18 -6.00
N ASN A 364 28.41 5.90 -6.83
CA ASN A 364 29.84 5.64 -7.04
C ASN A 364 30.63 5.74 -5.72
N SER A 365 30.38 6.76 -4.90
CA SER A 365 31.05 6.93 -3.60
C SER A 365 30.72 5.81 -2.62
N PHE A 366 29.48 5.34 -2.53
CA PHE A 366 29.12 4.19 -1.70
C PHE A 366 29.83 2.91 -2.15
N ILE A 367 29.87 2.65 -3.47
CA ILE A 367 30.55 1.45 -4.00
C ILE A 367 32.07 1.52 -3.80
N GLN A 368 32.69 2.68 -4.05
CA GLN A 368 34.13 2.88 -3.83
C GLN A 368 34.54 2.73 -2.36
N GLN A 369 33.64 3.07 -1.44
CA GLN A 369 33.84 2.91 -0.01
C GLN A 369 33.43 1.53 0.50
N ASP A 370 33.11 0.59 -0.40
CA ASP A 370 32.68 -0.77 -0.08
C ASP A 370 31.48 -0.79 0.87
N LYS A 371 30.42 -0.03 0.55
CA LYS A 371 29.19 0.10 1.34
C LYS A 371 27.99 -0.54 0.66
N TYR A 372 26.96 -0.85 1.45
CA TYR A 372 25.72 -1.40 0.89
C TYR A 372 25.01 -0.36 0.02
N VAL A 373 24.66 -0.76 -1.21
CA VAL A 373 23.83 0.01 -2.13
C VAL A 373 22.58 -0.79 -2.43
N CYS A 374 21.46 -0.25 -1.97
CA CYS A 374 20.22 -0.97 -1.86
C CYS A 374 19.12 -0.29 -2.66
N ALA A 375 18.18 -1.07 -3.18
CA ALA A 375 17.01 -0.55 -3.87
C ALA A 375 15.79 -1.45 -3.68
N LEU A 376 14.60 -0.85 -3.63
CA LEU A 376 13.35 -1.56 -3.42
C LEU A 376 12.36 -1.20 -4.53
N CYS A 377 11.67 -2.19 -5.08
CA CYS A 377 10.62 -2.01 -6.08
C CYS A 377 11.13 -1.21 -7.29
N HIS A 378 10.42 -0.13 -7.67
CA HIS A 378 10.83 0.74 -8.77
C HIS A 378 12.14 1.49 -8.50
N GLY A 379 12.59 1.56 -7.23
CA GLY A 379 13.89 2.09 -6.85
C GLY A 379 15.05 1.32 -7.50
N THR A 380 14.86 0.04 -7.84
CA THR A 380 15.86 -0.78 -8.55
C THR A 380 16.25 -0.16 -9.91
N THR A 381 15.35 0.60 -10.53
CA THR A 381 15.63 1.29 -11.79
C THR A 381 16.69 2.38 -11.64
N VAL A 382 16.85 2.96 -10.44
CA VAL A 382 17.90 3.94 -10.15
C VAL A 382 19.28 3.30 -10.29
N LEU A 383 19.45 2.09 -9.74
CA LEU A 383 20.69 1.33 -9.89
C LEU A 383 20.89 0.84 -11.32
N ALA A 384 19.82 0.44 -12.01
CA ALA A 384 19.91 0.01 -13.41
C ALA A 384 20.50 1.09 -14.34
N TRP A 385 20.19 2.37 -14.08
CA TRP A 385 20.65 3.51 -14.87
C TRP A 385 21.80 4.31 -14.27
N ALA A 386 22.29 3.93 -13.10
CA ALA A 386 23.56 4.43 -12.60
C ALA A 386 24.71 3.94 -13.48
N ARG A 387 25.82 4.67 -13.47
CA ARG A 387 27.05 4.38 -14.20
C ARG A 387 28.23 4.47 -13.25
N VAL A 388 28.75 3.30 -12.90
CA VAL A 388 29.99 3.11 -12.15
C VAL A 388 31.01 2.57 -13.13
N ASN A 389 32.06 3.34 -13.39
CA ASN A 389 33.03 3.05 -14.46
C ASN A 389 32.36 2.75 -15.81
N GLY A 390 31.32 3.53 -16.14
CA GLY A 390 30.58 3.40 -17.41
C GLY A 390 29.59 2.24 -17.49
N ARG A 391 29.42 1.43 -16.44
CA ARG A 391 28.49 0.28 -16.42
C ARG A 391 27.44 0.41 -15.33
N SER A 392 26.30 -0.24 -15.53
CA SER A 392 25.30 -0.39 -14.48
C SER A 392 25.90 -1.16 -13.29
N PRO A 393 25.70 -0.71 -12.04
CA PRO A 393 25.97 -1.50 -10.84
C PRO A 393 25.32 -2.88 -10.84
N LEU A 394 24.20 -3.05 -11.57
CA LEU A 394 23.49 -4.34 -11.66
C LEU A 394 24.04 -5.24 -12.77
N ALA A 395 24.92 -4.76 -13.65
CA ALA A 395 25.42 -5.54 -14.78
C ALA A 395 26.16 -6.80 -14.30
N GLY A 396 25.64 -7.98 -14.69
CA GLY A 396 26.15 -9.29 -14.30
C GLY A 396 25.74 -9.76 -12.90
N LYS A 397 25.10 -8.92 -12.09
CA LYS A 397 24.65 -9.27 -10.73
C LYS A 397 23.26 -9.88 -10.73
N GLN A 398 23.01 -10.74 -9.76
CA GLN A 398 21.66 -11.17 -9.43
C GLN A 398 20.89 -10.00 -8.79
N ALA A 399 19.64 -9.82 -9.21
CA ALA A 399 18.76 -8.79 -8.67
C ALA A 399 17.29 -9.22 -8.78
N THR A 400 16.43 -8.53 -8.05
CA THR A 400 14.97 -8.61 -8.20
C THR A 400 14.37 -7.20 -8.30
N GLY A 401 13.11 -7.14 -8.71
CA GLY A 401 12.37 -5.91 -8.96
C GLY A 401 10.97 -6.23 -9.48
N PRO A 402 10.07 -5.26 -9.49
CA PRO A 402 8.65 -5.57 -9.55
C PRO A 402 8.26 -5.94 -10.97
N THR A 403 7.32 -6.87 -11.07
CA THR A 403 6.71 -7.34 -12.32
C THR A 403 5.54 -6.49 -12.78
N ILE A 404 5.33 -5.35 -12.13
CA ILE A 404 4.32 -4.37 -12.50
C ILE A 404 4.86 -3.41 -13.57
N VAL A 405 3.94 -2.92 -14.40
CA VAL A 405 4.23 -1.92 -15.43
C VAL A 405 4.85 -0.65 -14.83
N GLY A 406 5.84 -0.12 -15.52
CA GLY A 406 6.42 1.19 -15.19
C GLY A 406 5.47 2.35 -15.55
N PRO A 407 5.86 3.59 -15.21
CA PRO A 407 5.07 4.76 -15.53
C PRO A 407 4.95 5.00 -17.05
N ALA A 408 3.90 5.68 -17.49
CA ALA A 408 3.76 6.02 -18.91
C ALA A 408 4.93 6.89 -19.41
N GLY A 409 5.49 6.55 -20.57
CA GLY A 409 6.69 7.20 -21.10
C GLY A 409 7.18 6.65 -22.44
N ASN A 410 8.21 7.29 -22.98
CA ASN A 410 9.01 6.78 -24.08
C ASN A 410 10.16 5.94 -23.54
N TYR A 411 10.23 4.69 -23.96
CA TYR A 411 11.22 3.71 -23.54
C TYR A 411 12.05 3.28 -24.76
N PRO A 412 13.25 3.88 -24.96
CA PRO A 412 14.08 3.55 -26.11
C PRO A 412 14.35 2.04 -26.21
N GLY A 413 14.07 1.46 -27.39
CA GLY A 413 14.25 0.04 -27.64
C GLY A 413 13.07 -0.86 -27.22
N HIS A 414 12.08 -0.35 -26.50
CA HIS A 414 10.85 -1.08 -26.20
C HIS A 414 9.86 -0.98 -27.36
N ARG A 415 9.27 -2.11 -27.77
CA ARG A 415 8.35 -2.20 -28.92
C ARG A 415 6.89 -2.49 -28.53
N GLY A 416 6.60 -2.59 -27.23
CA GLY A 416 5.26 -2.87 -26.73
C GLY A 416 4.35 -1.63 -26.75
N SER A 417 3.05 -1.85 -26.86
CA SER A 417 2.02 -0.80 -26.81
C SER A 417 1.74 -0.27 -25.39
N SER A 418 2.22 -0.96 -24.37
CA SER A 418 2.17 -0.56 -22.95
C SER A 418 3.58 -0.35 -22.41
N PRO A 419 3.77 0.50 -21.36
CA PRO A 419 5.06 0.61 -20.69
C PRO A 419 5.59 -0.76 -20.25
N PRO A 420 6.90 -1.02 -20.35
CA PRO A 420 7.46 -2.28 -19.90
C PRO A 420 7.35 -2.39 -18.37
N ASN A 421 7.46 -3.61 -17.85
CA ASN A 421 7.60 -3.83 -16.41
C ASN A 421 8.84 -3.11 -15.89
N SER A 422 8.79 -2.65 -14.64
CA SER A 422 9.91 -1.91 -14.04
C SER A 422 11.23 -2.69 -14.09
N ARG A 423 11.17 -4.03 -13.95
CA ARG A 423 12.34 -4.92 -14.09
C ARG A 423 13.05 -4.85 -15.43
N TRP A 424 12.38 -4.44 -16.50
CA TRP A 424 12.97 -4.26 -17.85
C TRP A 424 14.20 -3.36 -17.84
N HIS A 425 14.21 -2.32 -16.98
CA HIS A 425 15.34 -1.41 -16.85
C HIS A 425 16.61 -2.15 -16.41
N ALA A 426 16.50 -3.06 -15.43
CA ALA A 426 17.61 -3.85 -14.94
C ALA A 426 18.05 -4.89 -15.97
N GLU A 427 17.10 -5.59 -16.61
CA GLU A 427 17.36 -6.59 -17.66
C GLU A 427 18.12 -5.98 -18.85
N THR A 428 17.65 -4.82 -19.34
CA THR A 428 18.28 -4.07 -20.44
C THR A 428 19.69 -3.58 -20.09
N ASN A 429 20.00 -3.42 -18.79
CA ASN A 429 21.31 -3.03 -18.31
C ASN A 429 22.15 -4.22 -17.79
N GLY A 430 21.76 -5.45 -18.16
CA GLY A 430 22.57 -6.65 -17.96
C GLY A 430 22.45 -7.31 -16.59
N ALA A 431 21.43 -6.97 -15.79
CA ALA A 431 21.15 -7.67 -14.55
C ALA A 431 20.62 -9.09 -14.82
N ARG A 432 21.01 -10.04 -13.98
CA ARG A 432 20.45 -11.40 -13.94
C ARG A 432 19.24 -11.39 -13.02
N MET A 433 18.09 -11.00 -13.56
CA MET A 433 16.89 -10.93 -12.76
C MET A 433 16.42 -12.33 -12.36
N VAL A 434 16.21 -12.54 -11.06
CA VAL A 434 15.59 -13.77 -10.56
C VAL A 434 14.16 -13.91 -11.09
N ALA A 435 13.63 -15.14 -11.04
CA ALA A 435 12.23 -15.35 -11.29
C ALA A 435 11.40 -14.53 -10.28
N PRO A 436 10.27 -13.94 -10.69
CA PRO A 436 9.40 -13.25 -9.74
C PRO A 436 8.99 -14.20 -8.60
N ASN A 437 8.88 -13.68 -7.38
CA ASN A 437 8.32 -14.40 -6.24
C ASN A 437 9.09 -15.70 -5.93
N SER A 438 10.41 -15.69 -6.13
CA SER A 438 11.22 -16.91 -6.13
C SER A 438 12.35 -16.88 -5.10
N VAL A 439 12.48 -15.81 -4.32
CA VAL A 439 13.58 -15.61 -3.39
C VAL A 439 13.06 -15.68 -1.97
N GLY A 440 13.66 -16.55 -1.16
CA GLY A 440 13.16 -16.86 0.17
C GLY A 440 12.11 -17.97 0.12
N ASP A 441 11.05 -17.82 0.89
CA ASP A 441 9.93 -18.74 0.97
C ASP A 441 8.93 -18.46 -0.16
N GLN A 442 8.84 -19.39 -1.11
CA GLN A 442 7.97 -19.25 -2.29
C GLN A 442 6.47 -19.22 -1.96
N SER A 443 6.07 -19.47 -0.71
CA SER A 443 4.69 -19.29 -0.24
C SER A 443 4.34 -17.83 0.09
N THR A 444 5.31 -16.91 -0.01
CA THR A 444 5.19 -15.52 0.40
C THR A 444 5.89 -14.58 -0.57
N LEU A 445 5.31 -13.38 -0.74
CA LEU A 445 5.93 -12.27 -1.49
C LEU A 445 6.75 -11.33 -0.59
N ALA A 446 6.78 -11.61 0.72
CA ALA A 446 7.26 -10.68 1.73
C ALA A 446 8.78 -10.68 1.90
N ASP A 447 9.48 -11.61 1.27
CA ASP A 447 10.90 -11.89 1.52
C ASP A 447 11.73 -12.02 0.25
N ASP A 448 11.22 -11.53 -0.89
CA ASP A 448 11.93 -11.49 -2.16
C ASP A 448 13.03 -10.40 -2.15
N VAL A 449 14.08 -10.63 -1.36
CA VAL A 449 15.26 -9.79 -1.23
C VAL A 449 16.47 -10.54 -1.78
N VAL A 450 17.01 -10.05 -2.90
CA VAL A 450 18.26 -10.57 -3.48
C VAL A 450 19.45 -9.77 -2.94
N ILE A 451 20.47 -10.48 -2.47
CA ILE A 451 21.75 -9.91 -2.02
C ILE A 451 22.87 -10.48 -2.89
N ASP A 452 23.53 -9.64 -3.69
CA ASP A 452 24.69 -9.99 -4.51
C ASP A 452 25.89 -9.12 -4.10
N GLY A 453 26.65 -9.63 -3.13
CA GLY A 453 27.69 -8.87 -2.43
C GLY A 453 27.07 -7.75 -1.59
N LYS A 454 27.45 -6.50 -1.88
CA LYS A 454 26.90 -5.30 -1.23
C LYS A 454 25.80 -4.61 -2.04
N ILE A 455 25.31 -5.25 -3.10
CA ILE A 455 24.09 -4.84 -3.79
C ILE A 455 22.92 -5.63 -3.22
N MET A 456 21.88 -4.93 -2.77
CA MET A 456 20.66 -5.54 -2.24
C MET A 456 19.44 -4.98 -2.96
N THR A 457 18.60 -5.84 -3.52
CA THR A 457 17.37 -5.43 -4.21
C THR A 457 16.17 -6.16 -3.64
N GLY A 458 15.10 -5.44 -3.33
CA GLY A 458 13.80 -6.01 -2.93
C GLY A 458 12.76 -5.86 -4.04
N GLN A 459 11.86 -6.84 -4.18
CA GLN A 459 11.00 -6.93 -5.35
C GLN A 459 9.93 -5.84 -5.42
N ASP A 460 9.14 -5.64 -4.37
CA ASP A 460 7.92 -4.83 -4.34
C ASP A 460 7.48 -4.47 -2.91
N ASP A 461 6.29 -3.92 -2.72
CA ASP A 461 5.83 -3.41 -1.42
C ASP A 461 5.61 -4.48 -0.34
N PRO A 462 5.16 -5.73 -0.61
CA PRO A 462 5.20 -6.80 0.39
C PRO A 462 6.60 -7.05 0.97
N THR A 463 7.65 -6.88 0.14
CA THR A 463 9.05 -7.09 0.52
C THR A 463 9.60 -6.00 1.45
N ALA A 464 8.93 -4.86 1.59
CA ALA A 464 9.49 -3.66 2.21
C ALA A 464 10.01 -3.88 3.65
N ARG A 465 9.28 -4.63 4.49
CA ARG A 465 9.76 -4.99 5.84
C ARG A 465 11.00 -5.86 5.79
N GLU A 466 11.00 -6.91 4.99
CA GLU A 466 12.15 -7.82 4.91
C GLU A 466 13.39 -7.10 4.38
N MET A 467 13.23 -6.17 3.45
CA MET A 467 14.33 -5.32 2.98
C MET A 467 15.03 -4.59 4.12
N GLY A 468 14.26 -3.97 5.02
CA GLY A 468 14.80 -3.33 6.23
C GLY A 468 15.46 -4.33 7.19
N ARG A 469 14.85 -5.50 7.41
CA ARG A 469 15.39 -6.55 8.29
C ARG A 469 16.70 -7.12 7.75
N GLN A 470 16.79 -7.43 6.46
CA GLN A 470 18.00 -7.95 5.82
C GLN A 470 19.13 -6.92 5.86
N LEU A 471 18.84 -5.65 5.55
CA LEU A 471 19.84 -4.59 5.65
C LEU A 471 20.33 -4.40 7.09
N ALA A 472 19.43 -4.43 8.07
CA ALA A 472 19.80 -4.37 9.48
C ALA A 472 20.71 -5.52 9.89
N ARG A 473 20.35 -6.76 9.55
CA ARG A 473 21.18 -7.96 9.79
C ARG A 473 22.55 -7.81 9.15
N ALA A 474 22.61 -7.42 7.88
CA ALA A 474 23.86 -7.26 7.15
C ALA A 474 24.81 -6.24 7.81
N LEU A 475 24.27 -5.08 8.22
CA LEU A 475 25.06 -4.03 8.88
C LEU A 475 25.52 -4.40 10.29
N LEU A 476 24.71 -5.15 11.05
CA LEU A 476 25.06 -5.57 12.40
C LEU A 476 26.04 -6.75 12.41
N SER A 477 25.87 -7.72 11.51
CA SER A 477 26.78 -8.87 11.37
C SER A 477 28.19 -8.45 10.94
N ALA A 478 28.31 -7.47 10.03
CA ALA A 478 29.60 -6.94 9.60
C ALA A 478 30.43 -6.32 10.74
N ARG A 479 29.79 -5.91 11.84
CA ARG A 479 30.47 -5.41 13.05
C ARG A 479 30.96 -6.50 13.98
N GLN A 480 30.30 -7.66 13.99
CA GLN A 480 30.68 -8.77 14.85
C GLN A 480 31.96 -9.46 14.34
N THR A 481 32.22 -9.41 13.04
CA THR A 481 33.44 -9.96 12.42
C THR A 481 34.65 -9.03 12.48
N THR A 482 34.49 -7.78 12.93
CA THR A 482 35.57 -6.78 13.07
C THR A 482 35.98 -6.50 14.51
N LYS A 483 35.32 -7.14 15.49
CA LYS A 483 35.79 -7.25 16.89
C LYS A 483 36.53 -8.56 17.05
#